data_AF-A0A2D6DV14-F1
#
_entry.id   AF-A0A2D6DV14-F1
#
_cell.length_a   1.000
_cell.length_b   1.000
_cell.length_c   1.000
_cell.angle_alpha   90.00
_cell.angle_beta   90.00
_cell.angle_gamma   90.00
#
_symmetry.space_group_name_H-M   'P 1'
#
loop_
_entity.id
_entity.type
_entity.pdbx_description
1 polymer ?
#
loop_
_entity_poly.entity_id
_entity_poly.type
_entity_poly.pdbx_seq_one_letter_code
_entity_poly.pdbx_strand_id
1 'polypeptide(L)'
;EYGLDAHEHHTGLRLHSLACVALPTCGLALAEAERHLPDVVTELEEVIEDCGLRHDAITIRMTGCPNGCARPYIAEIAFVGRAPGKYNVYLGGGFSGQRLSKLYRASVKSEDIRKHLEPIIRDYAVRRKERESFGDFVIRMAYVKATTNGLDFHQDVAAGEQ
;
A
#
# COMPACT_ATOMS: atom_id res chain seq x y z
N GLU A 1 4.94 21.67 22.86
CA GLU A 1 4.13 22.84 22.47
C GLU A 1 3.68 22.77 21.01
N TYR A 2 4.56 22.41 20.05
CA TYR A 2 4.25 22.45 18.62
C TYR A 2 3.87 21.12 17.94
N GLY A 3 3.96 19.98 18.64
CA GLY A 3 3.54 18.67 18.12
C GLY A 3 4.40 18.08 16.99
N LEU A 4 5.63 18.57 16.80
CA LEU A 4 6.56 18.12 15.76
C LEU A 4 7.35 16.84 16.16
N ASP A 5 7.23 16.43 17.41
CA ASP A 5 7.81 15.25 18.05
C ASP A 5 6.90 14.01 17.97
N ALA A 6 5.70 14.12 17.39
CA ALA A 6 4.74 13.02 17.30
C ALA A 6 5.28 11.77 16.58
N HIS A 7 6.30 11.93 15.73
CA HIS A 7 6.98 10.83 15.04
C HIS A 7 7.62 9.80 15.98
N GLU A 8 7.98 10.19 17.21
CA GLU A 8 8.54 9.29 18.24
C GLU A 8 7.54 8.21 18.69
N HIS A 9 6.25 8.43 18.45
CA HIS A 9 5.16 7.53 18.87
C HIS A 9 4.43 6.87 17.71
N HIS A 10 4.82 7.14 16.46
CA HIS A 10 4.20 6.56 15.27
C HIS A 10 4.69 5.13 15.00
N THR A 11 3.82 4.33 14.38
CA THR A 11 4.19 2.99 13.93
C THR A 11 5.17 3.07 12.75
N GLY A 12 5.90 1.97 12.53
CA GLY A 12 6.73 1.81 11.33
C GLY A 12 5.94 2.01 10.04
N LEU A 13 4.68 1.56 9.99
CA LEU A 13 3.77 1.77 8.86
C LEU A 13 3.55 3.27 8.58
N ARG A 14 3.17 4.05 9.59
CA ARG A 14 2.88 5.49 9.44
C ARG A 14 4.10 6.30 9.05
N LEU A 15 5.27 5.98 9.63
CA LEU A 15 6.54 6.61 9.25
C LEU A 15 6.96 6.33 7.80
N HIS A 16 6.49 5.23 7.21
CA HIS A 16 6.78 4.83 5.83
C HIS A 16 5.60 5.04 4.87
N SER A 17 4.69 5.95 5.23
CA SER A 17 3.50 6.31 4.45
C SER A 17 3.73 7.56 3.59
N LEU A 18 3.20 7.57 2.35
CA LEU A 18 3.25 8.75 1.48
C LEU A 18 1.99 8.87 0.60
N ALA A 19 1.39 10.06 0.54
CA ALA A 19 0.32 10.38 -0.40
C ALA A 19 0.73 11.49 -1.39
N CYS A 20 0.04 11.57 -2.53
CA CYS A 20 0.02 12.79 -3.33
C CYS A 20 -1.13 13.69 -2.89
N VAL A 21 -1.11 14.96 -3.32
CA VAL A 21 -2.14 15.94 -2.97
C VAL A 21 -3.54 15.46 -3.35
N ALA A 22 -3.72 15.04 -4.60
CA ALA A 22 -5.02 14.69 -5.18
C ALA A 22 -6.06 15.81 -5.00
N LEU A 23 -7.28 15.49 -4.58
CA LEU A 23 -8.34 16.47 -4.36
C LEU A 23 -8.04 17.33 -3.11
N PRO A 24 -8.45 18.61 -3.07
CA PRO A 24 -9.35 19.28 -4.03
C PRO A 24 -8.63 20.07 -5.14
N THR A 25 -7.29 20.14 -5.13
CA THR A 25 -6.55 21.08 -6.00
C THR A 25 -5.98 20.44 -7.26
N CYS A 26 -5.75 19.13 -7.28
CA CYS A 26 -5.30 18.43 -8.48
C CYS A 26 -6.47 18.17 -9.44
N GLY A 27 -6.49 18.86 -10.58
CA GLY A 27 -7.52 18.68 -11.62
C GLY A 27 -7.51 17.32 -12.34
N LEU A 28 -6.55 16.43 -12.02
CA LEU A 28 -6.45 15.07 -12.58
C LEU A 28 -6.86 13.99 -11.58
N ALA A 29 -7.19 14.35 -10.34
CA ALA A 29 -7.51 13.39 -9.30
C ALA A 29 -8.85 12.67 -9.57
N LEU A 30 -8.85 11.35 -9.44
CA LEU A 30 -10.03 10.50 -9.58
C LEU A 30 -10.58 10.06 -8.22
N ALA A 31 -9.71 10.02 -7.20
CA ALA A 31 -10.01 9.70 -5.81
C ALA A 31 -9.15 10.55 -4.87
N GLU A 32 -9.49 10.57 -3.57
CA GLU A 32 -8.68 11.21 -2.53
C GLU A 32 -7.32 10.51 -2.38
N ALA A 33 -6.33 11.24 -1.87
CA ALA A 33 -5.06 10.65 -1.42
C ALA A 33 -4.58 11.28 -0.11
N GLU A 34 -4.05 12.51 -0.13
CA GLU A 34 -3.51 13.19 1.06
C GLU A 34 -4.50 13.20 2.23
N ARG A 35 -5.76 13.55 1.95
CA ARG A 35 -6.80 13.69 2.96
C ARG A 35 -7.38 12.37 3.47
N HIS A 36 -7.17 11.27 2.76
CA HIS A 36 -7.74 9.96 3.10
C HIS A 36 -6.71 8.95 3.61
N LEU A 37 -5.44 9.07 3.20
CA LEU A 37 -4.38 8.19 3.67
C LEU A 37 -4.27 8.13 5.20
N PRO A 38 -4.44 9.23 5.98
CA PRO A 38 -4.41 9.16 7.44
C PRO A 38 -5.43 8.18 8.03
N ASP A 39 -6.64 8.11 7.47
CA ASP A 39 -7.69 7.20 7.93
C ASP A 39 -7.32 5.75 7.60
N VAL A 40 -6.91 5.50 6.36
CA VAL A 40 -6.49 4.16 5.90
C VAL A 40 -5.30 3.64 6.72
N VAL A 41 -4.32 4.49 7.02
CA VAL A 41 -3.19 4.11 7.88
C VAL A 41 -3.66 3.78 9.29
N THR A 42 -4.55 4.59 9.87
CA THR A 42 -5.10 4.34 11.21
C THR A 42 -5.81 2.98 11.28
N GLU A 43 -6.65 2.66 10.31
CA GLU A 43 -7.36 1.38 10.24
C GLU A 43 -6.40 0.18 10.14
N LEU A 44 -5.30 0.33 9.40
CA LEU A 44 -4.30 -0.74 9.27
C LEU A 44 -3.35 -0.81 10.47
N GLU A 45 -3.09 0.32 11.15
CA GLU A 45 -2.29 0.36 12.39
C GLU A 45 -2.89 -0.52 13.47
N GLU A 46 -4.23 -0.54 13.62
CA GLU A 46 -4.90 -1.48 14.54
C GLU A 46 -4.47 -2.93 14.29
N VAL A 47 -4.45 -3.35 13.02
CA VAL A 47 -4.06 -4.72 12.63
C VAL A 47 -2.56 -4.95 12.86
N ILE A 48 -1.73 -3.96 12.56
CA ILE A 48 -0.28 -4.02 12.76
C ILE A 48 0.06 -4.18 14.24
N GLU A 49 -0.58 -3.41 15.12
CA GLU A 49 -0.40 -3.50 16.57
C GLU A 49 -0.86 -4.85 17.12
N ASP A 50 -2.06 -5.31 16.73
CA ASP A 50 -2.59 -6.63 17.10
C ASP A 50 -1.66 -7.78 16.72
N CYS A 51 -0.90 -7.61 15.64
CA CYS A 51 0.06 -8.59 15.14
C CYS A 51 1.45 -8.46 15.75
N GLY A 52 1.70 -7.48 16.62
CA GLY A 52 3.03 -7.20 17.18
C GLY A 52 4.02 -6.62 16.16
N LEU A 53 3.51 -6.01 15.08
CA LEU A 53 4.29 -5.46 13.97
C LEU A 53 4.53 -3.95 14.09
N ARG A 54 4.31 -3.35 15.27
CA ARG A 54 4.41 -1.90 15.52
C ARG A 54 5.64 -1.23 14.91
N HIS A 55 6.80 -1.89 15.02
CA HIS A 55 8.09 -1.34 14.58
C HIS A 55 8.48 -1.79 13.17
N ASP A 56 7.68 -2.63 12.52
CA ASP A 56 7.94 -3.09 11.17
C ASP A 56 7.66 -1.98 10.16
N ALA A 57 8.67 -1.69 9.35
CA ALA A 57 8.58 -0.71 8.29
C ALA A 57 7.96 -1.37 7.05
N ILE A 58 6.70 -1.03 6.78
CA ILE A 58 5.99 -1.43 5.56
C ILE A 58 5.68 -0.17 4.77
N THR A 59 6.19 -0.09 3.55
CA THR A 59 6.00 1.09 2.70
C THR A 59 4.58 1.12 2.11
N ILE A 60 3.83 2.16 2.45
CA ILE A 60 2.45 2.36 1.96
C ILE A 60 2.34 3.67 1.20
N ARG A 61 1.77 3.62 -0.01
CA ARG A 61 1.67 4.82 -0.86
C ARG A 61 0.32 4.96 -1.54
N MET A 62 -0.23 6.17 -1.52
CA MET A 62 -1.54 6.47 -2.10
C MET A 62 -1.45 7.58 -3.14
N THR A 63 -2.00 7.36 -4.33
CA THR A 63 -2.15 8.39 -5.36
C THR A 63 -3.60 8.49 -5.79
N GLY A 64 -4.08 9.71 -6.05
CA GLY A 64 -5.47 9.93 -6.45
C GLY A 64 -5.79 9.57 -7.91
N CYS A 65 -4.77 9.30 -8.74
CA CYS A 65 -4.92 8.96 -10.16
C CYS A 65 -3.70 8.15 -10.66
N PRO A 66 -3.76 7.49 -11.84
CA PRO A 66 -2.69 6.60 -12.33
C PRO A 66 -1.37 7.29 -12.72
N ASN A 67 -1.28 8.62 -12.67
CA ASN A 67 -0.04 9.36 -12.94
C ASN A 67 1.08 9.05 -11.93
N GLY A 68 0.73 8.60 -10.72
CA GLY A 68 1.70 8.07 -9.77
C GLY A 68 2.61 9.10 -9.09
N CYS A 69 2.11 10.30 -8.78
CA CYS A 69 2.90 11.37 -8.13
C CYS A 69 3.52 10.94 -6.79
N ALA A 70 2.82 10.10 -6.02
CA ALA A 70 3.34 9.52 -4.77
C ALA A 70 4.32 8.36 -5.01
N ARG A 71 4.70 8.06 -6.26
CA ARG A 71 5.49 6.89 -6.65
C ARG A 71 4.91 5.57 -6.09
N PRO A 72 3.61 5.28 -6.29
CA PRO A 72 2.95 4.13 -5.67
C PRO A 72 3.48 2.79 -6.19
N TYR A 73 3.90 2.73 -7.46
CA TYR A 73 4.26 1.48 -8.11
C TYR A 73 5.53 0.83 -7.55
N ILE A 74 6.30 1.51 -6.72
CA ILE A 74 7.48 0.97 -6.02
C ILE A 74 7.24 0.75 -4.51
N ALA A 75 5.99 0.84 -4.04
CA ALA A 75 5.63 0.57 -2.65
C ALA A 75 5.27 -0.90 -2.42
N GLU A 76 5.45 -1.37 -1.20
CA GLU A 76 5.04 -2.72 -0.80
C GLU A 76 3.51 -2.86 -0.78
N ILE A 77 2.80 -1.82 -0.33
CA ILE A 77 1.35 -1.66 -0.44
C ILE A 77 1.06 -0.33 -1.15
N ALA A 78 0.27 -0.36 -2.22
CA ALA A 78 -0.07 0.85 -2.94
C ALA A 78 -1.54 0.96 -3.31
N PHE A 79 -2.05 2.18 -3.29
CA PHE A 79 -3.39 2.54 -3.71
C PHE A 79 -3.34 3.53 -4.87
N VAL A 80 -3.99 3.21 -5.97
CA VAL A 80 -4.09 4.06 -7.16
C VAL A 80 -5.54 4.36 -7.45
N GLY A 81 -5.95 5.62 -7.28
CA GLY A 81 -7.32 6.07 -7.50
C GLY A 81 -7.82 5.78 -8.92
N ARG A 82 -9.05 5.27 -9.00
CA ARG A 82 -9.74 4.92 -10.25
C ARG A 82 -11.07 5.63 -10.43
N ALA A 83 -11.77 5.90 -9.33
CA ALA A 83 -13.03 6.62 -9.27
C ALA A 83 -13.23 7.12 -7.82
N PRO A 84 -14.22 7.99 -7.55
CA PRO A 84 -14.50 8.44 -6.19
C PRO A 84 -14.65 7.26 -5.22
N GLY A 85 -13.82 7.24 -4.18
CA GLY A 85 -13.79 6.18 -3.16
C GLY A 85 -13.35 4.80 -3.66
N LYS A 86 -12.75 4.68 -4.86
CA LYS A 86 -12.28 3.40 -5.41
C LYS A 86 -10.81 3.43 -5.85
N TYR A 87 -10.08 2.38 -5.48
CA TYR A 87 -8.65 2.25 -5.67
C TYR A 87 -8.28 0.90 -6.30
N ASN A 88 -7.33 0.91 -7.22
CA ASN A 88 -6.55 -0.30 -7.49
C ASN A 88 -5.55 -0.50 -6.36
N VAL A 89 -5.50 -1.71 -5.81
CA VAL A 89 -4.54 -2.11 -4.79
C VAL A 89 -3.39 -2.85 -5.45
N TYR A 90 -2.17 -2.39 -5.23
CA TYR A 90 -0.93 -3.01 -5.70
C TYR A 90 -0.14 -3.54 -4.52
N LEU A 91 0.53 -4.68 -4.72
CA LEU A 91 1.37 -5.32 -3.71
C LEU A 91 2.74 -5.72 -4.29
N GLY A 92 3.73 -5.91 -3.44
CA GLY A 92 4.98 -6.59 -3.80
C GLY A 92 6.08 -5.71 -4.37
N GLY A 93 5.95 -4.38 -4.27
CA GLY A 93 7.09 -3.49 -4.49
C GLY A 93 8.21 -3.80 -3.49
N GLY A 94 9.45 -3.52 -3.88
CA GLY A 94 10.58 -3.77 -2.99
C GLY A 94 10.72 -2.66 -1.93
N PHE A 95 11.09 -3.02 -0.70
CA PHE A 95 11.20 -2.07 0.43
C PHE A 95 12.07 -0.83 0.11
N SER A 96 13.20 -1.01 -0.60
CA SER A 96 14.09 0.09 -1.01
C SER A 96 13.69 0.74 -2.34
N GLY A 97 12.53 0.39 -2.91
CA GLY A 97 12.06 0.88 -4.20
C GLY A 97 12.72 0.23 -5.42
N GLN A 98 13.41 -0.89 -5.22
CA GLN A 98 14.18 -1.61 -6.24
C GLN A 98 13.35 -2.51 -7.17
N ARG A 99 12.04 -2.67 -6.88
CA ARG A 99 11.13 -3.53 -7.65
C ARG A 99 9.76 -2.89 -7.77
N LEU A 100 9.16 -3.02 -8.95
CA LEU A 100 7.77 -2.61 -9.19
C LEU A 100 6.80 -3.62 -8.54
N SER A 101 5.80 -3.08 -7.85
CA SER A 101 4.61 -3.78 -7.37
C SER A 101 3.79 -4.36 -8.53
N LYS A 102 2.76 -5.14 -8.20
CA LYS A 102 1.86 -5.82 -9.13
C LYS A 102 0.42 -5.54 -8.72
N LEU A 103 -0.47 -5.42 -9.70
CA LEU A 103 -1.90 -5.25 -9.41
C LEU A 103 -2.42 -6.49 -8.66
N TYR A 104 -2.83 -6.27 -7.42
CA TYR A 104 -3.43 -7.30 -6.57
C TYR A 104 -4.94 -7.34 -6.76
N ARG A 105 -5.62 -6.19 -6.68
CA ARG A 105 -7.07 -6.07 -6.86
C ARG A 105 -7.43 -4.75 -7.55
N ALA A 106 -8.37 -4.80 -8.48
CA ALA A 106 -8.86 -3.62 -9.16
C ALA A 106 -10.11 -3.05 -8.47
N SER A 107 -10.27 -1.72 -8.52
CA SER A 107 -11.50 -1.02 -8.13
C SER A 107 -12.06 -1.37 -6.74
N VAL A 108 -11.18 -1.60 -5.76
CA VAL A 108 -11.53 -1.81 -4.35
C VAL A 108 -12.12 -0.53 -3.78
N LYS A 109 -13.26 -0.63 -3.10
CA LYS A 109 -13.82 0.52 -2.37
C LYS A 109 -12.95 0.84 -1.16
N SER A 110 -12.82 2.12 -0.79
CA SER A 110 -12.06 2.54 0.39
C SER A 110 -12.47 1.79 1.66
N GLU A 111 -13.78 1.64 1.89
CA GLU A 111 -14.36 0.90 3.03
C GLU A 111 -13.97 -0.58 3.11
N ASP A 112 -13.58 -1.18 1.98
CA ASP A 112 -13.19 -2.59 1.87
C ASP A 112 -11.67 -2.80 1.96
N ILE A 113 -10.85 -1.74 2.03
CA ILE A 113 -9.38 -1.84 2.03
C ILE A 113 -8.88 -2.74 3.17
N ARG A 114 -9.33 -2.47 4.41
CA ARG A 114 -8.95 -3.25 5.58
C ARG A 114 -9.28 -4.73 5.41
N LYS A 115 -10.49 -5.04 4.93
CA LYS A 115 -10.97 -6.42 4.71
C LYS A 115 -10.05 -7.21 3.78
N HIS A 116 -9.44 -6.56 2.79
CA HIS A 116 -8.52 -7.20 1.86
C HIS A 116 -7.10 -7.33 2.39
N LEU A 117 -6.60 -6.36 3.17
CA LEU A 117 -5.22 -6.34 3.64
C LEU A 117 -5.02 -7.06 4.98
N GLU A 118 -6.00 -7.03 5.87
CA GLU A 118 -5.90 -7.63 7.20
C GLU A 118 -5.48 -9.11 7.17
N PRO A 119 -6.08 -9.99 6.34
CA PRO A 119 -5.65 -11.39 6.26
C PRO A 119 -4.20 -11.56 5.82
N ILE A 120 -3.69 -10.66 4.96
CA ILE A 120 -2.32 -10.71 4.44
C ILE A 120 -1.32 -10.25 5.50
N ILE A 121 -1.65 -9.18 6.24
CA ILE A 121 -0.84 -8.67 7.34
C ILE A 121 -0.73 -9.70 8.46
N ARG A 122 -1.86 -10.35 8.81
CA ARG A 122 -1.85 -11.44 9.79
C ARG A 122 -1.02 -12.63 9.34
N ASP A 123 -1.07 -12.99 8.05
CA ASP A 123 -0.21 -14.05 7.50
C ASP A 123 1.27 -13.66 7.53
N TYR A 124 1.59 -12.39 7.23
CA TYR A 124 2.95 -11.84 7.32
C TYR A 124 3.51 -11.97 8.73
N ALA A 125 2.73 -11.60 9.74
CA ALA A 125 3.15 -11.66 11.14
C ALA A 125 3.59 -13.07 11.57
N VAL A 126 2.88 -14.10 11.09
CA VAL A 126 3.09 -15.50 11.51
C VAL A 126 4.09 -16.24 10.62
N ARG A 127 4.09 -15.95 9.30
CA ARG A 127 4.79 -16.77 8.30
C ARG A 127 5.97 -16.09 7.64
N ARG A 128 6.30 -14.85 7.99
CA ARG A 128 7.52 -14.19 7.49
C ARG A 128 8.78 -14.95 7.90
N LYS A 129 9.79 -14.90 7.04
CA LYS A 129 11.14 -15.33 7.39
C LYS A 129 11.85 -14.22 8.17
N GLU A 130 12.93 -14.58 8.85
CA GLU A 130 13.78 -13.60 9.52
C GLU A 130 14.26 -12.54 8.51
N ARG A 131 14.09 -11.26 8.87
CA ARG A 131 14.47 -10.08 8.05
C ARG A 131 13.78 -9.98 6.68
N GLU A 132 12.64 -10.65 6.50
CA GLU A 132 11.87 -10.56 5.27
C GLU A 132 10.98 -9.30 5.25
N SER A 133 11.08 -8.51 4.17
CA SER A 133 10.19 -7.37 3.92
C SER A 133 8.78 -7.83 3.53
N PHE A 134 7.76 -7.01 3.77
CA PHE A 134 6.39 -7.35 3.41
C PHE A 134 6.25 -7.57 1.89
N GLY A 135 6.93 -6.75 1.09
CA GLY A 135 6.93 -6.87 -0.37
C GLY A 135 7.51 -8.18 -0.89
N ASP A 136 8.56 -8.69 -0.25
CA ASP A 136 9.13 -10.00 -0.60
C ASP A 136 8.24 -11.15 -0.11
N PHE A 137 7.66 -10.99 1.08
CA PHE A 137 6.72 -11.95 1.65
C PHE A 137 5.51 -12.19 0.74
N VAL A 138 4.84 -11.15 0.25
CA VAL A 138 3.64 -11.30 -0.58
C VAL A 138 3.91 -11.99 -1.91
N ILE A 139 5.13 -11.87 -2.43
CA ILE A 139 5.59 -12.60 -3.62
C ILE A 139 5.86 -14.07 -3.26
N ARG A 140 6.60 -14.32 -2.18
CA ARG A 140 6.92 -15.68 -1.72
C ARG A 140 5.68 -16.50 -1.41
N MET A 141 4.68 -15.88 -0.77
CA MET A 141 3.40 -16.50 -0.45
C MET A 141 2.41 -16.48 -1.64
N ALA A 142 2.85 -16.03 -2.82
CA ALA A 142 2.10 -16.03 -4.06
C ALA A 142 0.78 -15.23 -4.04
N TYR A 143 0.69 -14.18 -3.21
CA TYR A 143 -0.42 -13.20 -3.31
C TYR A 143 -0.35 -12.41 -4.62
N VAL A 144 0.85 -12.15 -5.12
CA VAL A 144 1.13 -11.54 -6.42
C VAL A 144 2.40 -12.15 -7.05
N LYS A 145 2.53 -12.04 -8.37
CA LYS A 145 3.78 -12.35 -9.08
C LYS A 145 4.76 -11.18 -9.00
N ALA A 146 6.05 -11.48 -8.98
CA ALA A 146 7.10 -10.47 -9.05
C ALA A 146 7.12 -9.79 -10.43
N THR A 147 7.33 -8.48 -10.46
CA THR A 147 7.72 -7.77 -11.70
C THR A 147 9.23 -7.84 -11.84
N THR A 148 9.72 -8.57 -12.84
CA THR A 148 11.15 -8.75 -13.13
C THR A 148 11.65 -7.81 -14.22
N ASN A 149 10.77 -7.40 -15.13
CA ASN A 149 11.02 -6.42 -16.18
C ASN A 149 9.87 -5.40 -16.21
N GLY A 150 10.17 -4.13 -16.50
CA GLY A 150 9.16 -3.09 -16.63
C GLY A 150 8.10 -3.38 -17.71
N LEU A 151 8.47 -4.11 -18.78
CA LEU A 151 7.55 -4.53 -19.84
C LEU A 151 6.51 -5.55 -19.35
N ASP A 152 6.79 -6.24 -18.25
CA ASP A 152 5.94 -7.32 -17.72
C ASP A 152 5.01 -6.81 -16.60
N PHE A 153 5.05 -5.51 -16.29
CA PHE A 153 4.31 -4.91 -15.18
C PHE A 153 2.80 -5.26 -15.20
N HIS A 154 2.20 -5.30 -16.39
CA HIS A 154 0.78 -5.61 -16.57
C HIS A 154 0.47 -7.09 -16.86
N GLN A 155 1.48 -7.95 -17.01
CA GLN A 155 1.27 -9.40 -17.21
C GLN A 155 0.98 -10.09 -15.87
N ASP A 156 0.41 -11.30 -15.86
CA ASP A 156 0.19 -12.11 -14.64
C ASP A 156 -0.45 -11.40 -13.44
N VAL A 157 -1.27 -10.38 -13.72
CA VAL A 157 -2.04 -9.69 -12.69
C VAL A 157 -3.24 -10.54 -12.31
N ALA A 158 -3.66 -10.49 -11.05
CA ALA A 158 -4.81 -11.24 -10.55
C ALA A 158 -6.16 -10.70 -11.06
N ALA A 159 -6.19 -10.11 -12.26
CA ALA A 159 -7.38 -9.58 -12.90
C ALA A 159 -8.37 -10.72 -13.19
N GLY A 160 -9.21 -11.00 -12.20
CA GLY A 160 -10.54 -11.51 -12.43
C GLY A 160 -11.35 -10.44 -13.16
N GLU A 161 -11.65 -10.77 -14.41
CA GLU A 161 -12.83 -10.41 -15.19
C GLU A 161 -12.96 -8.94 -15.62
N GLN A 162 -13.26 -8.78 -16.91
CA GLN A 162 -13.66 -7.54 -17.56
C GLN A 162 -14.94 -6.99 -16.93
#